data_AF-A0A164NVD5-F1
#
_entry.id   AF-A0A164NVD5-F1
#
_cell.length_a   1.000
_cell.length_b   1.000
_cell.length_c   1.000
_cell.angle_alpha   90.00
_cell.angle_beta   90.00
_cell.angle_gamma   90.00
#
_symmetry.space_group_name_H-M   'P 1'
#
loop_
_entity.id
_entity.type
_entity.pdbx_description
1 polymer ?
#
loop_
_entity_poly.entity_id
_entity_poly.type
_entity_poly.pdbx_seq_one_letter_code
_entity_poly.pdbx_strand_id
1 'polypeptide(L)'
;MSSVTDAHAANVLRGHKATLTNPNTSTEAKEHSAQILTQADEPYDHSFDSGAGMRGRTSMDSNDSEDMHDRVVVGEDGMMVDGKNINNVVRGHKAALNNPNVSEEAKDRSRAVLEELGAY
;
A
#
# COMPACT_ATOMS: atom_id res chain seq x y z
N MET A 1 -3.96 23.35 -27.62
CA MET A 1 -3.98 21.89 -27.41
C MET A 1 -2.68 21.47 -26.73
N SER A 2 -2.56 21.56 -25.39
CA SER A 2 -1.32 21.20 -24.67
C SER A 2 -1.52 20.84 -23.18
N SER A 3 -2.61 20.15 -22.82
CA SER A 3 -2.86 19.75 -21.41
C SER A 3 -2.74 18.26 -21.11
N VAL A 4 -2.56 17.41 -22.14
CA VAL A 4 -2.46 15.95 -21.99
C VAL A 4 -1.01 15.49 -21.77
N THR A 5 -0.04 16.26 -22.24
CA THR A 5 1.39 15.94 -22.12
C THR A 5 1.92 16.09 -20.69
N ASP A 6 1.37 17.04 -19.93
CA ASP A 6 1.83 17.36 -18.58
C ASP A 6 1.45 16.28 -17.56
N ALA A 7 0.20 15.80 -17.63
CA ALA A 7 -0.27 14.70 -16.81
C ALA A 7 0.47 13.38 -17.10
N HIS A 8 0.87 13.16 -18.36
CA HIS A 8 1.68 11.98 -18.71
C HIS A 8 3.07 12.07 -18.07
N ALA A 9 3.74 13.21 -18.18
CA ALA A 9 5.05 13.45 -17.57
C ALA A 9 5.01 13.29 -16.04
N ALA A 10 4.03 13.90 -15.37
CA ALA A 10 3.86 13.79 -13.92
C ALA A 10 3.67 12.33 -13.45
N ASN A 11 2.88 11.54 -14.18
CA ASN A 11 2.67 10.13 -13.86
C ASN A 11 3.93 9.28 -14.08
N VAL A 12 4.72 9.58 -15.11
CA VAL A 12 6.00 8.90 -15.38
C VAL A 12 7.02 9.20 -14.27
N LEU A 13 7.18 10.46 -13.88
CA LEU A 13 8.07 10.86 -12.78
C LEU A 13 7.65 10.20 -11.45
N ARG A 14 6.35 10.15 -11.17
CA ARG A 14 5.81 9.43 -10.01
C ARG A 14 6.15 7.93 -10.04
N GLY A 15 6.13 7.31 -11.21
CA GLY A 15 6.56 5.93 -11.40
C GLY A 15 8.03 5.72 -11.05
N HIS A 16 8.92 6.59 -11.53
CA HIS A 16 10.35 6.54 -11.19
C HIS A 16 10.62 6.73 -9.69
N LYS A 17 9.84 7.59 -9.02
CA LYS A 17 9.91 7.74 -7.55
C LYS A 17 9.50 6.47 -6.80
N ALA A 18 8.53 5.73 -7.32
CA ALA A 18 8.15 4.43 -6.75
C ALA A 18 9.25 3.37 -6.96
N THR A 19 9.93 3.37 -8.11
CA THR A 19 11.06 2.46 -8.37
C THR A 19 12.18 2.62 -7.35
N LEU A 20 12.46 3.85 -6.92
CA LEU A 20 13.52 4.16 -5.97
C LEU A 20 13.23 3.64 -4.55
N THR A 21 11.97 3.70 -4.14
CA THR A 21 11.51 3.27 -2.81
C THR A 21 11.17 1.79 -2.71
N ASN A 22 10.99 1.10 -3.83
CA ASN A 22 10.70 -0.33 -3.84
C ASN A 22 11.94 -1.13 -3.38
N PRO A 23 11.85 -1.97 -2.32
CA PRO A 23 12.97 -2.81 -1.89
C PRO A 23 13.29 -3.95 -2.86
N ASN A 24 12.35 -4.32 -3.75
CA ASN A 24 12.51 -5.41 -4.70
C ASN A 24 13.05 -4.97 -6.08
N THR A 25 13.44 -3.71 -6.25
CA THR A 25 14.04 -3.22 -7.50
C THR A 25 15.57 -3.27 -7.41
N SER A 26 16.22 -3.52 -8.55
CA SER A 26 17.69 -3.56 -8.63
C SER A 26 18.31 -2.18 -8.42
N THR A 27 19.55 -2.15 -7.94
CA THR A 27 20.33 -0.91 -7.76
C THR A 27 20.47 -0.15 -9.08
N GLU A 28 20.77 -0.84 -10.18
CA GLU A 28 20.87 -0.24 -11.52
C GLU A 28 19.56 0.43 -11.97
N ALA A 29 18.40 -0.19 -11.70
CA ALA A 29 17.10 0.41 -12.02
C ALA A 29 16.79 1.64 -11.17
N LYS A 30 17.29 1.68 -9.93
CA LYS A 30 17.22 2.84 -9.04
C LYS A 30 18.09 3.97 -9.56
N GLU A 31 19.35 3.71 -9.88
CA GLU A 31 20.27 4.72 -10.43
C GLU A 31 19.71 5.39 -11.69
N HIS A 32 19.21 4.59 -12.63
CA HIS A 32 18.58 5.12 -13.84
C HIS A 32 17.33 5.96 -13.54
N SER A 33 16.50 5.53 -12.59
CA SER A 33 15.32 6.30 -12.17
C SER A 33 15.67 7.61 -11.47
N ALA A 34 16.74 7.64 -10.68
CA ALA A 34 17.25 8.86 -10.04
C ALA A 34 17.81 9.87 -11.07
N GLN A 35 18.47 9.38 -12.11
CA GLN A 35 19.00 10.23 -13.18
C GLN A 35 17.87 10.93 -13.94
N ILE A 36 16.78 10.22 -14.25
CA ILE A 36 15.60 10.78 -14.91
C ILE A 36 14.93 11.87 -14.06
N LEU A 37 14.79 11.66 -12.75
CA LEU A 37 14.19 12.64 -11.84
C LEU A 37 15.05 13.91 -11.72
N THR A 38 16.36 13.74 -11.59
CA THR A 38 17.32 14.85 -11.58
C THR A 38 17.25 15.69 -12.86
N GLN A 39 17.13 15.03 -14.02
CA GLN A 39 17.02 15.70 -15.31
C GLN A 39 15.68 16.44 -15.50
N ALA A 40 14.62 15.99 -14.81
CA ALA A 40 13.30 16.61 -14.85
C ALA A 40 13.19 17.85 -13.93
N ASP A 41 14.30 18.31 -13.35
CA ASP A 41 14.39 19.44 -12.39
C ASP A 41 13.51 19.26 -11.14
N GLU A 42 13.12 18.01 -10.86
CA GLU A 42 12.48 17.59 -9.62
C GLU A 42 13.57 16.99 -8.73
N PRO A 43 14.10 17.76 -7.75
CA PRO A 43 15.15 17.25 -6.88
C PRO A 43 14.60 16.01 -6.15
N TYR A 44 15.28 14.88 -6.35
CA TYR A 44 14.93 13.65 -5.67
C TYR A 44 15.23 13.81 -4.18
N ASP A 45 14.19 14.19 -3.44
CA ASP A 45 14.25 14.43 -2.01
C ASP A 45 14.38 13.09 -1.26
N HIS A 46 15.62 12.78 -0.88
CA HIS A 46 15.97 11.62 -0.07
C HIS A 46 15.45 11.71 1.38
N SER A 47 14.85 12.83 1.80
CA SER A 47 14.31 12.98 3.16
C SER A 47 12.98 12.24 3.38
N PHE A 48 12.37 11.70 2.32
CA PHE A 48 11.18 10.84 2.41
C PHE A 48 11.48 9.37 2.80
N ASP A 49 12.75 9.04 3.10
CA ASP A 49 13.22 7.71 3.55
C ASP A 49 12.64 7.28 4.90
N SER A 50 11.90 8.17 5.59
CA SER A 50 11.17 7.86 6.82
C SER A 50 9.83 7.16 6.55
N GLY A 51 9.83 6.00 5.86
CA GLY A 51 8.86 4.90 6.00
C GLY A 51 7.33 5.13 6.06
N ALA A 52 6.81 6.33 5.83
CA ALA A 52 5.42 6.66 6.12
C ALA A 52 4.86 7.74 5.18
N GLY A 53 3.91 7.33 4.34
CA GLY A 53 2.94 8.26 3.76
C GLY A 53 2.99 8.38 2.24
N MET A 54 2.17 7.62 1.52
CA MET A 54 1.39 8.18 0.40
C MET A 54 0.42 7.13 -0.14
N ARG A 55 -0.61 6.82 0.66
CA ARG A 55 -1.89 6.37 0.11
C ARG A 55 -2.69 7.61 -0.27
N GLY A 56 -2.17 8.39 -1.21
CA GLY A 56 -2.96 9.40 -1.91
C GLY A 56 -3.94 8.69 -2.86
N ARG A 57 -5.12 8.35 -2.35
CA ARG A 57 -6.31 8.15 -3.18
C ARG A 57 -7.31 9.23 -2.81
N THR A 58 -7.27 10.33 -3.55
CA THR A 58 -8.34 11.32 -3.60
C THR A 58 -9.43 10.79 -4.53
N SER A 59 -10.44 10.20 -3.91
CA SER A 59 -11.82 10.01 -4.38
C SER A 59 -12.52 9.50 -3.12
N MET A 60 -13.50 10.15 -2.52
CA MET A 60 -14.76 10.62 -3.06
C MET A 60 -15.27 11.73 -2.12
N ASP A 61 -15.81 12.82 -2.66
CA ASP A 61 -17.25 13.09 -2.65
C ASP A 61 -17.91 13.03 -1.26
N SER A 62 -18.26 14.23 -0.79
CA SER A 62 -19.42 14.60 0.03
C SER A 62 -19.59 14.03 1.43
N ASN A 63 -19.53 14.94 2.42
CA ASN A 63 -20.34 14.98 3.64
C ASN A 63 -20.74 13.62 4.25
N ASP A 64 -19.98 13.15 5.23
CA ASP A 64 -20.62 12.64 6.44
C ASP A 64 -19.69 12.88 7.63
N SER A 65 -20.09 13.86 8.42
CA SER A 65 -19.55 14.19 9.71
C SER A 65 -19.90 13.09 10.70
N GLU A 66 -18.93 12.71 11.53
CA GLU A 66 -19.11 11.94 12.76
C GLU A 66 -19.32 10.43 12.60
N ASP A 67 -18.23 9.66 12.60
CA ASP A 67 -18.26 8.44 13.41
C ASP A 67 -16.90 8.15 14.07
N MET A 68 -16.97 8.20 15.39
CA MET A 68 -15.93 7.99 16.38
C MET A 68 -15.80 6.49 16.63
N HIS A 69 -14.89 5.83 15.92
CA HIS A 69 -14.40 4.51 16.36
C HIS A 69 -12.87 4.49 16.50
N ASP A 70 -12.36 5.49 17.23
CA ASP A 70 -11.21 5.32 18.12
C ASP A 70 -11.66 4.53 19.36
N ARG A 71 -11.98 3.24 19.17
CA ARG A 71 -12.08 2.32 20.30
C ARG A 71 -10.83 1.46 20.28
N VAL A 72 -9.78 2.02 20.87
CA VAL A 72 -8.57 1.29 21.28
C VAL A 72 -9.01 0.07 22.09
N VAL A 73 -9.02 -1.10 21.45
CA VAL A 73 -9.02 -2.37 22.18
C VAL A 73 -7.55 -2.71 22.38
N VAL A 74 -7.05 -2.35 23.56
CA VAL A 74 -5.76 -2.82 24.05
C VAL A 74 -5.83 -4.33 24.23
N GLY A 75 -5.25 -5.07 23.28
CA GLY A 75 -4.84 -6.45 23.51
C GLY A 75 -3.61 -6.45 24.42
N GLU A 76 -3.57 -7.38 25.36
CA GLU A 76 -2.62 -7.44 26.48
C GLU A 76 -1.15 -7.63 26.03
N ASP A 77 -0.92 -7.96 24.74
CA ASP A 77 0.39 -8.27 24.18
C ASP A 77 1.01 -7.17 23.28
N GLY A 78 0.50 -5.94 23.33
CA GLY A 78 1.23 -4.75 22.85
C GLY A 78 1.56 -4.68 21.35
N MET A 79 0.99 -5.52 20.50
CA MET A 79 1.11 -5.36 19.04
C MET A 79 0.13 -4.30 18.53
N MET A 80 0.69 -3.20 18.01
CA MET A 80 -0.05 -2.18 17.27
C MET A 80 -0.52 -2.76 15.92
N VAL A 81 -1.71 -3.35 15.87
CA VAL A 81 -2.30 -3.82 14.62
C VAL A 81 -3.25 -2.75 14.11
N ASP A 82 -2.81 -1.95 13.14
CA ASP A 82 -3.67 -0.97 12.47
C ASP A 82 -4.90 -1.70 11.91
N GLY A 83 -6.11 -1.38 12.41
CA GLY A 83 -7.35 -2.09 12.06
C GLY A 83 -7.64 -2.09 10.56
N LYS A 84 -7.07 -1.13 9.80
CA LYS A 84 -7.11 -1.10 8.33
C LYS A 84 -6.31 -2.24 7.69
N ASN A 85 -5.25 -2.72 8.33
CA ASN A 85 -4.49 -3.88 7.83
C ASN A 85 -5.26 -5.19 8.09
N ILE A 86 -5.95 -5.31 9.23
CA ILE A 86 -6.70 -6.53 9.58
C ILE A 86 -7.75 -6.85 8.50
N ASN A 87 -8.56 -5.87 8.10
CA ASN A 87 -9.56 -6.07 7.05
C ASN A 87 -8.96 -6.49 5.70
N ASN A 88 -7.78 -5.99 5.35
CA ASN A 88 -7.08 -6.39 4.12
C ASN A 88 -6.46 -7.78 4.22
N VAL A 89 -5.98 -8.17 5.40
CA VAL A 89 -5.48 -9.53 5.68
C VAL A 89 -6.63 -10.53 5.59
N VAL A 90 -7.75 -10.25 6.26
CA VAL A 90 -8.98 -11.05 6.20
C VAL A 90 -9.46 -11.24 4.76
N ARG A 91 -9.54 -10.16 3.97
CA ARG A 91 -9.95 -10.28 2.56
C ARG A 91 -9.00 -11.17 1.75
N GLY A 92 -7.69 -11.09 2.03
CA GLY A 92 -6.66 -11.86 1.34
C GLY A 92 -6.81 -13.34 1.62
N HIS A 93 -6.99 -13.72 2.88
CA HIS A 93 -7.22 -15.10 3.28
C HIS A 93 -8.55 -15.63 2.74
N LYS A 94 -9.64 -14.83 2.74
CA LYS A 94 -10.91 -15.22 2.10
C LYS A 94 -10.77 -15.45 0.60
N ALA A 95 -9.98 -14.63 -0.09
CA ALA A 95 -9.69 -14.83 -1.51
C ALA A 95 -8.87 -16.12 -1.74
N ALA A 96 -7.90 -16.41 -0.88
CA ALA A 96 -7.10 -17.64 -0.95
C ALA A 96 -7.96 -18.91 -0.82
N LEU A 97 -8.99 -18.90 0.04
CA LEU A 97 -9.92 -20.03 0.19
C LEU A 97 -10.69 -20.35 -1.09
N ASN A 98 -11.09 -19.32 -1.84
CA ASN A 98 -11.86 -19.46 -3.07
C ASN A 98 -11.00 -19.68 -4.32
N ASN A 99 -9.68 -19.55 -4.22
CA ASN A 99 -8.78 -19.70 -5.35
C ASN A 99 -8.49 -21.19 -5.63
N PRO A 100 -8.88 -21.74 -6.79
CA PRO A 100 -8.63 -23.15 -7.14
C PRO A 100 -7.14 -23.48 -7.29
N ASN A 101 -6.27 -22.47 -7.48
CA ASN A 101 -4.82 -22.65 -7.60
C ASN A 101 -4.09 -22.69 -6.25
N VAL A 102 -4.81 -22.54 -5.14
CA VAL A 102 -4.24 -22.62 -3.79
C VAL A 102 -4.39 -24.04 -3.26
N SER A 103 -3.33 -24.59 -2.68
CA SER A 103 -3.35 -25.92 -2.08
C SER A 103 -4.26 -25.98 -0.86
N GLU A 104 -4.80 -27.16 -0.57
CA GLU A 104 -5.68 -27.34 0.60
C GLU A 104 -4.97 -27.00 1.92
N GLU A 105 -3.69 -27.36 2.08
CA GLU A 105 -2.92 -26.99 3.27
C GLU A 105 -2.82 -25.45 3.46
N ALA A 106 -2.65 -24.70 2.36
CA ALA A 106 -2.59 -23.24 2.42
C ALA A 106 -3.97 -22.62 2.69
N LYS A 107 -5.05 -23.28 2.25
CA LYS A 107 -6.42 -22.89 2.60
C LYS A 107 -6.68 -23.13 4.08
N ASP A 108 -6.30 -24.27 4.64
CA ASP A 108 -6.48 -24.58 6.07
C ASP A 108 -5.77 -23.56 6.96
N ARG A 109 -4.52 -23.20 6.62
CA ARG A 109 -3.81 -22.10 7.31
C ARG A 109 -4.57 -20.77 7.21
N SER A 110 -5.16 -20.48 6.04
CA SER A 110 -5.97 -19.27 5.84
C SER A 110 -7.26 -19.30 6.66
N ARG A 111 -7.88 -20.46 6.87
CA ARG A 111 -9.05 -20.62 7.76
C ARG A 111 -8.69 -20.34 9.22
N ALA A 112 -7.59 -20.93 9.70
CA ALA A 112 -7.14 -20.74 11.07
C ALA A 112 -6.88 -19.25 11.39
N VAL A 113 -6.23 -18.52 10.47
CA VAL A 113 -6.00 -17.07 10.62
C VAL A 113 -7.32 -16.29 10.62
N LEU A 114 -8.30 -16.67 9.79
CA LEU A 114 -9.61 -16.02 9.78
C LEU A 114 -10.40 -16.27 11.09
N GLU A 115 -10.28 -17.46 11.67
CA GLU A 115 -10.93 -17.83 12.94
C GLU A 115 -10.28 -17.07 14.11
N GLU A 116 -8.95 -17.00 14.15
CA GLU A 116 -8.19 -16.21 15.13
C GLU A 116 -8.58 -14.73 15.09
N LEU A 117 -8.83 -14.19 13.90
CA LEU A 117 -9.28 -12.81 13.68
C LEU A 117 -10.80 -12.61 13.87
N GLY A 118 -11.55 -13.67 14.17
CA GLY A 118 -13.02 -13.62 14.34
C GLY A 118 -13.79 -13.29 13.06
N ALA A 119 -13.22 -13.59 11.89
CA ALA A 119 -13.74 -13.22 10.58
C ALA A 119 -14.07 -14.42 9.67
N TYR A 120 -14.04 -15.66 10.20
CA TYR A 120 -14.39 -16.88 9.49
C TYR A 120 -15.90 -17.03 9.30
#